data_AF-A0A062HGX4-F1
#
_entry.id   AF-A0A062HGX4-F1
#
_cell.length_a   1.000
_cell.length_b   1.000
_cell.length_c   1.000
_cell.angle_alpha   90.00
_cell.angle_beta   90.00
_cell.angle_gamma   90.00
#
_symmetry.space_group_name_H-M   'P 1'
#
loop_
_entity.id
_entity.type
_entity.pdbx_description
1 polymer ?
#
loop_
_entity_poly.entity_id
_entity_poly.type
_entity_poly.pdbx_seq_one_letter_code
_entity_poly.pdbx_strand_id
1 'polypeptide(L)'
;MTTLNLISTQDIAKNPLVVIDQMISFFKPKQPFTGLLKGRTNNVKTAKGQKISTVFALVDIDQVIASHTATGAENPNYPQELQPRDRSRESSQAWVQKTANDLDPESLGRSGRADTGAPITGDDLVVESGNGRTMAIKLAYERGTADEYKQWLIDEADYFGFSSEQVQAIAQPILIRIRTTEIDRAQ
;
A
#
# COMPACT_ATOMS: atom_id res chain seq x y z
N MET A 1 9.98 18.68 -11.18
CA MET A 1 11.06 18.47 -12.17
C MET A 1 12.31 19.18 -11.66
N THR A 2 13.24 18.47 -11.04
CA THR A 2 14.52 19.07 -10.62
C THR A 2 15.41 19.09 -11.84
N THR A 3 15.72 20.29 -12.35
CA THR A 3 16.61 20.51 -13.48
C THR A 3 17.98 19.88 -13.19
N LEU A 4 18.46 19.02 -14.10
CA LEU A 4 19.85 18.57 -14.10
C LEU A 4 20.74 19.80 -14.31
N ASN A 5 21.40 20.26 -13.26
CA ASN A 5 22.62 21.02 -13.47
C ASN A 5 23.66 20.04 -14.02
N LEU A 6 24.06 20.23 -15.27
CA LEU A 6 25.13 19.47 -15.90
C LEU A 6 26.41 19.69 -15.10
N ILE A 7 26.89 18.63 -14.44
CA ILE A 7 28.19 18.63 -13.76
C ILE A 7 29.27 18.89 -14.82
N SER A 8 29.99 20.00 -14.71
CA SER A 8 31.05 20.35 -15.65
C SER A 8 32.40 19.76 -15.24
N THR A 9 33.34 19.67 -16.18
CA THR A 9 34.74 19.32 -15.88
C THR A 9 35.40 20.31 -14.92
N GLN A 10 34.95 21.57 -14.89
CA GLN A 10 35.42 22.56 -13.92
C GLN A 10 34.92 22.26 -12.49
N ASP A 11 33.69 21.76 -12.34
CA ASP A 11 33.15 21.38 -11.03
C ASP A 11 33.91 20.18 -10.44
N ILE A 12 34.25 19.20 -11.29
CA ILE A 12 35.08 18.04 -10.92
C ILE A 12 36.47 18.50 -10.48
N ALA A 13 37.10 19.40 -11.24
CA ALA A 13 38.44 19.89 -10.91
C ALA A 13 38.47 20.72 -9.61
N LYS A 14 37.40 21.48 -9.34
CA LYS A 14 37.33 22.37 -8.18
C LYS A 14 36.97 21.64 -6.89
N ASN A 15 36.11 20.62 -6.96
CA ASN A 15 35.67 19.90 -5.77
C ASN A 15 35.25 18.44 -6.08
N PRO A 16 36.21 17.55 -6.38
CA PRO A 16 35.93 16.21 -6.88
C PRO A 16 35.13 15.36 -5.87
N LEU A 17 35.35 15.55 -4.57
CA LEU A 17 34.61 14.82 -3.53
C LEU A 17 33.13 15.19 -3.49
N VAL A 18 32.80 16.48 -3.64
CA VAL A 18 31.40 16.95 -3.66
C VAL A 18 30.66 16.39 -4.88
N VAL A 19 31.33 16.35 -6.03
CA VAL A 19 30.76 15.76 -7.24
C VAL A 19 30.54 14.26 -7.06
N ILE A 20 31.51 13.54 -6.47
CA ILE A 20 31.36 12.12 -6.15
C ILE A 20 30.18 11.91 -5.20
N ASP A 21 30.03 12.71 -4.15
CA ASP A 21 28.90 12.60 -3.21
C ASP A 21 27.55 12.87 -3.89
N GLN A 22 27.48 13.83 -4.81
CA GLN A 22 26.28 14.11 -5.60
C GLN A 22 25.93 12.95 -6.54
N MET A 23 26.93 12.38 -7.23
CA MET A 23 26.74 11.22 -8.09
C MET A 23 26.33 9.99 -7.27
N ILE A 24 26.99 9.74 -6.14
CA ILE A 24 26.62 8.65 -5.22
C ILE A 24 25.19 8.86 -4.75
N SER A 25 24.81 10.06 -4.30
CA SER A 25 23.44 10.34 -3.86
C SER A 25 22.41 10.16 -4.97
N PHE A 26 22.76 10.46 -6.22
CA PHE A 26 21.88 10.32 -7.37
C PHE A 26 21.69 8.85 -7.78
N PHE A 27 22.77 8.06 -7.76
CA PHE A 27 22.75 6.64 -8.11
C PHE A 27 22.46 5.72 -6.91
N LYS A 28 22.41 6.25 -5.68
CA LYS A 28 22.04 5.48 -4.50
C LYS A 28 20.61 5.01 -4.71
N PRO A 29 20.35 3.68 -4.74
CA PRO A 29 18.98 3.21 -4.80
C PRO A 29 18.24 3.84 -3.62
N LYS A 30 17.09 4.46 -3.89
CA LYS A 30 16.17 4.87 -2.81
C LYS A 30 15.98 3.62 -1.97
N GLN A 31 16.50 3.67 -0.74
CA GLN A 31 16.35 2.55 0.19
C GLN A 31 14.86 2.25 0.26
N PRO A 32 14.43 0.98 0.10
CA PRO A 32 13.03 0.65 0.19
C PRO A 32 12.53 1.17 1.54
N PHE A 33 11.43 1.91 1.52
CA PHE A 33 10.81 2.36 2.74
C PHE A 33 10.35 1.14 3.53
N THR A 34 11.07 0.79 4.59
CA THR A 34 10.77 -0.33 5.49
C THR A 34 9.85 0.07 6.64
N GLY A 35 9.31 1.28 6.60
CA GLY A 35 8.46 1.82 7.64
C GLY A 35 6.97 1.65 7.36
N LEU A 36 6.19 2.18 8.29
CA LEU A 36 4.76 2.36 8.20
C LEU A 36 4.48 3.82 8.55
N LEU A 37 3.83 4.57 7.67
CA LEU A 37 3.42 5.94 7.96
C LEU A 37 1.97 5.93 8.41
N LYS A 38 1.69 6.44 9.61
CA LYS A 38 0.32 6.61 10.11
C LYS A 38 -0.17 8.02 9.81
N GLY A 39 -1.39 8.12 9.31
CA GLY A 39 -2.06 9.35 8.93
C GLY A 39 -3.30 9.60 9.76
N ARG A 40 -4.37 10.09 9.11
CA ARG A 40 -5.62 10.48 9.78
C ARG A 40 -6.39 9.29 10.33
N THR A 41 -7.15 9.53 11.40
CA THR A 41 -8.08 8.55 11.97
C THR A 41 -9.35 8.43 11.12
N ASN A 42 -9.92 7.22 11.04
CA ASN A 42 -11.19 6.95 10.36
C ASN A 42 -12.01 5.91 11.15
N ASN A 43 -13.29 6.20 11.40
CA ASN A 43 -14.19 5.25 12.04
C ASN A 43 -14.99 4.50 10.97
N VAL A 44 -15.13 3.18 11.14
CA VAL A 44 -15.86 2.30 10.22
C VAL A 44 -16.95 1.52 10.96
N LYS A 45 -17.95 1.06 10.22
CA LYS A 45 -18.95 0.11 10.72
C LYS A 45 -18.78 -1.26 10.06
N THR A 46 -18.84 -2.32 10.85
CA THR A 46 -18.91 -3.69 10.34
C THR A 46 -20.28 -4.00 9.77
N ALA A 47 -20.43 -5.13 9.07
CA ALA A 47 -21.73 -5.62 8.60
C ALA A 47 -22.73 -5.84 9.76
N LYS A 48 -22.23 -6.18 10.96
CA LYS A 48 -23.01 -6.34 12.20
C LYS A 48 -23.34 -5.01 12.88
N GLY A 49 -22.92 -3.87 12.31
CA GLY A 49 -23.19 -2.53 12.85
C GLY A 49 -22.22 -2.05 13.95
N GLN A 50 -21.26 -2.89 14.34
CA GLN A 50 -20.23 -2.51 15.32
C GLN A 50 -19.35 -1.39 14.76
N LYS A 51 -19.10 -0.36 15.57
CA LYS A 51 -18.16 0.70 15.23
C LYS A 51 -16.75 0.27 15.60
N ILE A 52 -15.82 0.45 14.68
CA ILE A 52 -14.39 0.18 14.86
C ILE A 52 -13.62 1.45 14.49
N SER A 53 -12.64 1.82 15.31
CA SER A 53 -11.70 2.90 15.02
C SER A 53 -10.50 2.36 14.25
N THR A 54 -10.08 3.11 13.24
CA THR A 54 -8.92 2.80 12.40
C THR A 54 -8.07 4.06 12.20
N VAL A 55 -6.82 3.85 11.79
CA VAL A 55 -5.91 4.90 11.31
C VAL A 55 -5.51 4.56 9.89
N PHE A 56 -5.59 5.53 8.98
CA PHE A 56 -5.00 5.35 7.65
C PHE A 56 -3.50 5.17 7.79
N ALA A 57 -2.93 4.26 7.01
CA ALA A 57 -1.49 4.10 6.95
C ALA A 57 -1.01 3.82 5.53
N LEU A 58 0.19 4.29 5.21
CA LEU A 58 0.91 3.98 3.99
C LEU A 58 2.06 3.02 4.32
N VAL A 59 2.15 1.97 3.53
CA VAL A 59 3.19 0.95 3.60
C VAL A 59 3.48 0.43 2.20
N ASP A 60 4.60 -0.26 2.03
CA ASP A 60 4.84 -1.01 0.81
C ASP A 60 3.95 -2.28 0.78
N ILE A 61 3.33 -2.56 -0.37
CA ILE A 61 2.40 -3.70 -0.56
C ILE A 61 3.02 -5.04 -0.17
N ASP A 62 4.34 -5.18 -0.30
CA ASP A 62 5.04 -6.43 0.05
C ASP A 62 5.10 -6.70 1.56
N GLN A 63 4.82 -5.70 2.39
CA GLN A 63 4.72 -5.89 3.84
C GLN A 63 3.31 -6.31 4.29
N VAL A 64 2.29 -6.13 3.45
CA VAL A 64 0.90 -6.45 3.80
C VAL A 64 0.63 -7.94 3.62
N ILE A 65 0.19 -8.60 4.70
CA ILE A 65 -0.01 -10.05 4.73
C ILE A 65 -1.46 -10.35 4.33
N ALA A 66 -1.68 -10.57 3.04
CA ALA A 66 -2.95 -11.06 2.51
C ALA A 66 -3.04 -12.58 2.61
N SER A 67 -4.27 -13.12 2.68
CA SER A 67 -4.54 -14.55 2.89
C SER A 67 -4.01 -15.47 1.80
N HIS A 68 -3.90 -14.98 0.57
CA HIS A 68 -3.48 -15.75 -0.59
C HIS A 68 -2.59 -14.86 -1.47
N THR A 69 -1.79 -15.47 -2.34
CA THR A 69 -1.03 -14.80 -3.38
C THR A 69 -1.96 -14.26 -4.47
N ALA A 70 -1.45 -13.38 -5.33
CA ALA A 70 -2.18 -12.92 -6.52
C ALA A 70 -2.58 -14.06 -7.48
N THR A 71 -1.87 -15.19 -7.42
CA THR A 71 -2.14 -16.42 -8.17
C THR A 71 -3.09 -17.40 -7.47
N GLY A 72 -3.59 -17.05 -6.28
CA GLY A 72 -4.57 -17.83 -5.54
C GLY A 72 -3.99 -18.97 -4.68
N ALA A 73 -2.67 -19.02 -4.50
CA ALA A 73 -2.04 -19.94 -3.54
C ALA A 73 -2.19 -19.39 -2.11
N GLU A 74 -2.41 -20.24 -1.11
CA GLU A 74 -2.47 -19.81 0.28
C GLU A 74 -1.16 -19.16 0.73
N ASN A 75 -1.26 -18.10 1.54
CA ASN A 75 -0.10 -17.45 2.14
C ASN A 75 0.20 -18.10 3.50
N PRO A 76 1.33 -18.81 3.68
CA PRO A 76 1.64 -19.48 4.94
C PRO A 76 1.89 -18.52 6.11
N ASN A 77 2.17 -17.25 5.84
CA ASN A 77 2.34 -16.23 6.88
C ASN A 77 1.01 -15.63 7.36
N TYR A 78 -0.11 -15.98 6.71
CA TYR A 78 -1.44 -15.54 7.10
C TYR A 78 -2.09 -16.58 8.04
N PRO A 79 -2.64 -16.16 9.19
CA PRO A 79 -3.42 -17.04 10.06
C PRO A 79 -4.70 -17.49 9.34
N GLN A 80 -4.74 -18.74 8.88
CA GLN A 80 -5.79 -19.23 7.96
C GLN A 80 -7.19 -19.19 8.58
N GLU A 81 -7.29 -19.30 9.90
CA GLU A 81 -8.53 -19.16 10.66
C GLU A 81 -9.21 -17.79 10.48
N LEU A 82 -8.47 -16.75 10.09
CA LEU A 82 -9.01 -15.41 9.85
C LEU A 82 -9.63 -15.24 8.45
N GLN A 83 -9.46 -16.20 7.55
CA GLN A 83 -10.04 -16.17 6.21
C GLN A 83 -11.24 -17.15 6.13
N PRO A 84 -12.47 -16.71 6.45
CA PRO A 84 -13.65 -17.58 6.40
C PRO A 84 -14.04 -17.95 4.97
N ARG A 85 -13.56 -17.20 3.96
CA ARG A 85 -13.88 -17.43 2.55
C ARG A 85 -12.70 -18.06 1.84
N ASP A 86 -12.92 -19.25 1.28
CA ASP A 86 -11.98 -19.89 0.34
C ASP A 86 -11.69 -18.98 -0.88
N ARG A 87 -10.43 -18.53 -0.99
CA ARG A 87 -9.96 -17.67 -2.08
C ARG A 87 -9.24 -18.42 -3.18
N SER A 88 -9.04 -19.73 -3.03
CA SER A 88 -8.46 -20.59 -4.08
C SER A 88 -9.43 -20.79 -5.24
N ARG A 89 -10.74 -20.59 -5.04
CA ARG A 89 -11.79 -20.76 -6.06
C ARG A 89 -11.55 -19.89 -7.28
N GLU A 90 -11.82 -20.45 -8.46
CA GLU A 90 -11.73 -19.74 -9.75
C GLU A 90 -12.50 -18.42 -9.77
N SER A 91 -13.71 -18.37 -9.17
CA SER A 91 -14.49 -17.12 -9.10
C SER A 91 -13.81 -16.03 -8.25
N SER A 92 -13.07 -16.41 -7.22
CA SER A 92 -12.29 -15.47 -6.41
C SER A 92 -11.10 -14.96 -7.22
N GLN A 93 -10.39 -15.86 -7.89
CA GLN A 93 -9.27 -15.51 -8.76
C GLN A 93 -9.73 -14.60 -9.91
N ALA A 94 -10.81 -14.96 -10.60
CA ALA A 94 -11.39 -14.15 -11.69
C ALA A 94 -11.78 -12.74 -11.22
N TRP A 95 -12.32 -12.61 -10.00
CA TRP A 95 -12.60 -11.29 -9.43
C TRP A 95 -11.31 -10.49 -9.20
N VAL A 96 -10.27 -11.08 -8.59
CA VAL A 96 -8.97 -10.42 -8.38
C VAL A 96 -8.36 -9.99 -9.71
N GLN A 97 -8.40 -10.87 -10.71
CA GLN A 97 -7.91 -10.62 -12.06
C GLN A 97 -8.62 -9.44 -12.72
N LYS A 98 -9.95 -9.43 -12.66
CA LYS A 98 -10.77 -8.33 -13.19
C LYS A 98 -10.46 -7.02 -12.47
N THR A 99 -10.45 -7.02 -11.14
CA THR A 99 -10.23 -5.81 -10.34
C THR A 99 -8.80 -5.28 -10.46
N ALA A 100 -7.78 -6.14 -10.64
CA ALA A 100 -6.41 -5.68 -10.86
C ALA A 100 -6.22 -4.95 -12.21
N ASN A 101 -7.02 -5.30 -13.21
CA ASN A 101 -6.98 -4.66 -14.54
C ASN A 101 -7.73 -3.32 -14.58
N ASP A 102 -8.63 -3.11 -13.63
CA ASP A 102 -9.55 -1.96 -13.57
C ASP A 102 -9.66 -1.54 -12.10
N LEU A 103 -8.52 -1.14 -11.53
CA LEU A 103 -8.49 -0.61 -10.18
C LEU A 103 -9.24 0.71 -10.20
N ASP A 104 -10.21 0.85 -9.29
CA ASP A 104 -10.84 2.12 -8.96
C ASP A 104 -10.19 2.65 -7.68
N PRO A 105 -9.26 3.62 -7.76
CA PRO A 105 -8.54 4.13 -6.59
C PRO A 105 -9.47 4.76 -5.56
N GLU A 106 -10.53 5.45 -5.98
CA GLU A 106 -11.48 6.10 -5.07
C GLU A 106 -12.20 5.07 -4.19
N SER A 107 -12.60 3.94 -4.79
CA SER A 107 -13.19 2.80 -4.07
C SER A 107 -12.22 2.12 -3.08
N LEU A 108 -10.91 2.38 -3.20
CA LEU A 108 -9.84 1.86 -2.34
C LEU A 108 -9.35 2.90 -1.33
N GLY A 109 -10.01 4.05 -1.23
CA GLY A 109 -9.71 5.11 -0.29
C GLY A 109 -10.50 5.05 1.01
N ARG A 110 -11.08 6.20 1.39
CA ARG A 110 -11.91 6.29 2.60
C ARG A 110 -13.23 5.56 2.40
N SER A 111 -13.63 4.85 3.45
CA SER A 111 -14.99 4.35 3.60
C SER A 111 -15.43 4.41 5.06
N GLY A 112 -16.73 4.65 5.27
CA GLY A 112 -17.40 4.50 6.56
C GLY A 112 -17.76 3.04 6.89
N ARG A 113 -17.44 2.09 6.01
CA ARG A 113 -17.70 0.65 6.19
C ARG A 113 -16.41 -0.16 6.22
N ALA A 114 -16.43 -1.26 6.96
CA ALA A 114 -15.29 -2.16 7.07
C ALA A 114 -15.09 -3.03 5.81
N ASP A 115 -16.15 -3.28 5.04
CA ASP A 115 -16.15 -4.13 3.85
C ASP A 115 -15.76 -3.41 2.55
N THR A 116 -15.71 -2.07 2.53
CA THR A 116 -15.31 -1.24 1.36
C THR A 116 -14.20 -0.24 1.71
N GLY A 117 -13.57 0.43 0.72
CA GLY A 117 -12.41 1.33 0.92
C GLY A 117 -11.05 0.62 0.95
N ALA A 118 -10.05 1.26 1.56
CA ALA A 118 -8.73 0.69 1.83
C ALA A 118 -8.82 -0.60 2.66
N PRO A 119 -8.00 -1.64 2.46
CA PRO A 119 -8.00 -2.82 3.32
C PRO A 119 -7.81 -2.49 4.81
N ILE A 120 -8.38 -3.29 5.71
CA ILE A 120 -8.17 -3.16 7.16
C ILE A 120 -7.19 -4.23 7.61
N THR A 121 -6.21 -3.84 8.43
CA THR A 121 -5.22 -4.74 9.02
C THR A 121 -5.16 -4.61 10.53
N GLY A 122 -4.55 -5.61 11.17
CA GLY A 122 -3.96 -5.44 12.50
C GLY A 122 -2.71 -4.57 12.48
N ASP A 123 -2.11 -4.37 13.66
CA ASP A 123 -0.78 -3.77 13.81
C ASP A 123 0.34 -4.64 13.24
N ASP A 124 0.08 -5.95 13.14
CA ASP A 124 0.90 -6.97 12.48
C ASP A 124 0.81 -6.99 10.94
N LEU A 125 0.08 -6.05 10.33
CA LEU A 125 -0.17 -5.95 8.88
C LEU A 125 -0.89 -7.17 8.26
N VAL A 126 -1.44 -8.07 9.08
CA VAL A 126 -2.33 -9.14 8.62
C VAL A 126 -3.69 -8.56 8.29
N VAL A 127 -4.16 -8.86 7.07
CA VAL A 127 -5.43 -8.33 6.55
C VAL A 127 -6.63 -8.97 7.25
N GLU A 128 -7.42 -8.14 7.93
CA GLU A 128 -8.66 -8.52 8.61
C GLU A 128 -9.87 -8.32 7.70
N SER A 129 -9.83 -7.32 6.83
CA SER A 129 -10.86 -7.08 5.81
C SER A 129 -10.25 -6.59 4.52
N GLY A 130 -10.69 -7.15 3.40
CA GLY A 130 -10.22 -6.74 2.08
C GLY A 130 -9.06 -7.55 1.52
N ASN A 131 -8.95 -8.84 1.87
CA ASN A 131 -8.00 -9.76 1.26
C ASN A 131 -8.01 -9.71 -0.28
N GLY A 132 -9.20 -9.76 -0.90
CA GLY A 132 -9.35 -9.63 -2.36
C GLY A 132 -8.80 -8.33 -2.93
N ARG A 133 -9.09 -7.19 -2.27
CA ARG A 133 -8.60 -5.87 -2.70
C ARG A 133 -7.09 -5.78 -2.60
N THR A 134 -6.51 -6.29 -1.52
CA THR A 134 -5.06 -6.35 -1.32
C THR A 134 -4.39 -7.17 -2.41
N MET A 135 -4.94 -8.35 -2.73
CA MET A 135 -4.44 -9.19 -3.82
C MET A 135 -4.57 -8.50 -5.20
N ALA A 136 -5.66 -7.78 -5.45
CA ALA A 136 -5.85 -7.04 -6.71
C ALA A 136 -4.85 -5.89 -6.87
N ILE A 137 -4.60 -5.12 -5.81
CA ILE A 137 -3.59 -4.05 -5.80
C ILE A 137 -2.20 -4.64 -6.04
N LYS A 138 -1.86 -5.73 -5.34
CA LYS A 138 -0.58 -6.41 -5.51
C LYS A 138 -0.38 -6.91 -6.95
N LEU A 139 -1.40 -7.56 -7.52
CA LEU A 139 -1.36 -8.04 -8.89
C LEU A 139 -1.21 -6.89 -9.91
N ALA A 140 -1.84 -5.74 -9.68
CA ALA A 140 -1.68 -4.57 -10.53
C ALA A 140 -0.24 -4.02 -10.49
N TYR A 141 0.40 -4.03 -9.31
CA TYR A 141 1.83 -3.67 -9.20
C TYR A 141 2.73 -4.68 -9.91
N GLU A 142 2.49 -5.98 -9.74
CA GLU A 142 3.23 -7.05 -10.44
C GLU A 142 3.13 -6.93 -11.96
N ARG A 143 2.01 -6.41 -12.47
CA ARG A 143 1.77 -6.15 -13.90
C ARG A 143 2.30 -4.82 -14.41
N GLY A 144 2.69 -3.92 -13.53
CA GLY A 144 3.01 -2.53 -13.88
C GLY A 144 1.79 -1.71 -14.34
N THR A 145 0.58 -2.05 -13.87
CA THR A 145 -0.67 -1.34 -14.21
C THR A 145 -1.24 -0.54 -13.03
N ALA A 146 -0.50 -0.41 -11.93
CA ALA A 146 -0.92 0.31 -10.73
C ALA A 146 -0.51 1.80 -10.71
N ASP A 147 -0.02 2.35 -11.83
CA ASP A 147 0.46 3.74 -11.90
C ASP A 147 -0.64 4.75 -11.56
N GLU A 148 -1.87 4.53 -12.05
CA GLU A 148 -3.03 5.39 -11.72
C GLU A 148 -3.36 5.35 -10.24
N TYR A 149 -3.31 4.16 -9.61
CA TYR A 149 -3.51 4.03 -8.17
C TYR A 149 -2.43 4.77 -7.37
N LYS A 150 -1.16 4.63 -7.77
CA LYS A 150 -0.04 5.34 -7.13
C LYS A 150 -0.17 6.86 -7.30
N GLN A 151 -0.56 7.33 -8.48
CA GLN A 151 -0.75 8.76 -8.74
C GLN A 151 -1.91 9.31 -7.90
N TRP A 152 -3.03 8.59 -7.83
CA TRP A 152 -4.15 8.99 -6.99
C TRP A 152 -3.76 9.09 -5.50
N LEU A 153 -2.93 8.18 -4.98
CA LEU A 153 -2.40 8.29 -3.61
C LEU A 153 -1.53 9.54 -3.41
N ILE A 154 -0.78 9.97 -4.43
CA ILE A 154 0.04 11.18 -4.39
C ILE A 154 -0.85 12.42 -4.33
N ASP A 155 -1.92 12.44 -5.13
CA ASP A 155 -2.85 13.56 -5.25
C ASP A 155 -3.71 13.72 -3.97
N GLU A 156 -4.12 12.59 -3.37
CA GLU A 156 -4.93 12.56 -2.14
C GLU A 156 -4.09 12.46 -0.85
N ALA A 157 -2.77 12.55 -0.94
CA ALA A 157 -1.85 12.34 0.19
C ALA A 157 -2.22 13.21 1.41
N ASP A 158 -2.44 14.51 1.18
CA ASP A 158 -2.80 15.48 2.20
C ASP A 158 -4.07 15.07 2.94
N TYR A 159 -5.06 14.53 2.21
CA TYR A 159 -6.31 14.06 2.77
C TYR A 159 -6.10 12.89 3.72
N PHE A 160 -5.19 11.97 3.40
CA PHE A 160 -4.89 10.84 4.26
C PHE A 160 -3.90 11.19 5.39
N GLY A 161 -3.31 12.38 5.36
CA GLY A 161 -2.38 12.87 6.37
C GLY A 161 -0.92 12.55 6.06
N PHE A 162 -0.59 12.48 4.77
CA PHE A 162 0.76 12.25 4.25
C PHE A 162 1.17 13.40 3.33
N SER A 163 2.46 13.52 3.03
CA SER A 163 2.92 14.35 1.93
C SER A 163 3.06 13.53 0.64
N SER A 164 2.99 14.18 -0.52
CA SER A 164 3.25 13.55 -1.81
C SER A 164 4.64 12.90 -1.88
N GLU A 165 5.65 13.51 -1.26
CA GLU A 165 7.03 12.95 -1.19
C GLU A 165 7.08 11.65 -0.39
N GLN A 166 6.28 11.55 0.68
CA GLN A 166 6.17 10.33 1.48
C GLN A 166 5.59 9.18 0.65
N VAL A 167 4.56 9.43 -0.16
CA VAL A 167 3.99 8.43 -1.07
C VAL A 167 5.01 8.00 -2.13
N GLN A 168 5.71 8.98 -2.74
CA GLN A 168 6.72 8.73 -3.77
C GLN A 168 7.97 8.01 -3.26
N ALA A 169 8.23 8.05 -1.95
CA ALA A 169 9.35 7.34 -1.33
C ALA A 169 9.12 5.82 -1.22
N ILE A 170 7.86 5.38 -1.31
CA ILE A 170 7.49 3.96 -1.29
C ILE A 170 7.48 3.41 -2.72
N ALA A 171 8.06 2.22 -2.91
CA ALA A 171 8.15 1.62 -4.24
C ALA A 171 6.75 1.26 -4.75
N GLN A 172 6.00 0.50 -3.96
CA GLN A 172 4.65 0.06 -4.28
C GLN A 172 3.70 0.42 -3.12
N PRO A 173 3.34 1.72 -2.98
CA PRO A 173 2.53 2.17 -1.84
C PRO A 173 1.14 1.55 -1.87
N ILE A 174 0.67 1.10 -0.72
CA ILE A 174 -0.73 0.77 -0.48
C ILE A 174 -1.26 1.58 0.70
N LEU A 175 -2.45 2.15 0.53
CA LEU A 175 -3.23 2.70 1.62
C LEU A 175 -3.97 1.58 2.34
N ILE A 176 -3.74 1.47 3.65
CA ILE A 176 -4.45 0.56 4.54
C ILE A 176 -5.10 1.33 5.68
N ARG A 177 -5.95 0.64 6.44
CA ARG A 177 -6.57 1.11 7.69
C ARG A 177 -6.16 0.19 8.81
N ILE A 178 -5.28 0.64 9.70
CA ILE A 178 -4.89 -0.13 10.87
C ILE A 178 -5.96 0.03 11.94
N ARG A 179 -6.55 -1.09 12.38
CA ARG A 179 -7.50 -1.11 13.48
C ARG A 179 -6.83 -0.69 14.78
N THR A 180 -7.48 0.22 15.52
CA THR A 180 -7.03 0.66 16.85
C THR A 180 -7.97 0.24 17.98
N THR A 181 -9.20 -0.18 17.67
CA THR A 181 -10.12 -0.79 18.64
C THR A 181 -9.73 -2.25 18.88
N GLU A 182 -9.60 -2.68 20.13
CA GLU A 182 -9.43 -4.09 20.48
C GLU A 182 -10.68 -4.90 20.12
N ILE A 183 -10.50 -5.98 19.35
CA ILE A 183 -11.56 -6.93 18.98
C ILE A 183 -10.98 -8.34 18.91
N ASP A 184 -11.85 -9.35 19.03
CA ASP A 184 -11.52 -10.71 18.59
C ASP A 184 -11.54 -10.76 17.06
N ARG A 185 -10.41 -11.14 16.46
CA ARG A 185 -10.19 -11.11 15.00
C ARG A 185 -10.89 -12.26 14.27
N ALA A 186 -11.24 -13.34 14.98
CA ALA A 186 -11.79 -14.56 14.40
C ALA A 186 -13.34 -14.56 14.27
N GLN A 187 -14.02 -13.43 14.54
CA GLN A 187 -15.49 -13.34 14.65
C GLN A 187 -16.21 -12.56 13.54
#